data_AF-A0A562PGL9-F1
#
_entry.id   AF-A0A562PGL9-F1
#
_cell.length_a   1.000
_cell.length_b   1.000
_cell.length_c   1.000
_cell.angle_alpha   90.00
_cell.angle_beta   90.00
_cell.angle_gamma   90.00
#
_symmetry.space_group_name_H-M   'P 1'
#
loop_
_entity.id
_entity.type
_entity.pdbx_description
1 polymer ?
#
loop_
_entity_poly.entity_id
_entity_poly.type
_entity_poly.pdbx_seq_one_letter_code
_entity_poly.pdbx_strand_id
1 'polypeptide(L)'
;MIDAVAHPSGQYTVVLADGSVVRLLRIDARGKVLKKSDFRDPRGDSALSSRLRQGAVRLRAIGEAVTMVLRANAEAVMVCRLSFCLARGYRKLWSSLVTPGRHRVAA
;
A
#
# COMPACT_ATOMS: atom_id res chain seq x y z
N MET A 1 -11.33 1.59 -7.42
CA MET A 1 -10.64 2.09 -6.21
C MET A 1 -10.72 1.02 -5.13
N ILE A 2 -9.63 0.71 -4.42
CA ILE A 2 -9.62 -0.32 -3.37
C ILE A 2 -9.77 0.31 -1.98
N ASP A 3 -9.03 1.38 -1.72
CA ASP A 3 -9.02 2.06 -0.42
C ASP A 3 -8.49 3.49 -0.55
N ALA A 4 -8.77 4.33 0.45
CA ALA A 4 -8.31 5.72 0.52
C ALA A 4 -8.08 6.17 1.97
N VAL A 5 -7.16 7.10 2.17
CA VAL A 5 -6.92 7.71 3.49
C VAL A 5 -6.57 9.19 3.37
N ALA A 6 -7.14 10.00 4.26
CA ALA A 6 -6.81 11.41 4.42
C ALA A 6 -5.52 11.60 5.23
N HIS A 7 -4.74 12.63 4.91
CA HIS A 7 -3.54 13.07 5.62
C HIS A 7 -3.82 14.33 6.42
N PRO A 8 -3.00 14.65 7.44
CA PRO A 8 -3.11 15.91 8.19
C PRO A 8 -3.06 17.16 7.30
N SER A 9 -2.33 17.12 6.19
CA SER A 9 -2.32 18.19 5.18
C SER A 9 -3.64 18.40 4.41
N GLY A 10 -4.67 17.57 4.64
CA GLY A 10 -5.92 17.58 3.88
C GLY A 10 -5.81 16.92 2.50
N GLN A 11 -4.63 16.42 2.14
CA GLN A 11 -4.43 15.59 0.95
C GLN A 11 -4.92 14.16 1.20
N TYR A 12 -5.07 13.39 0.13
CA TYR A 12 -5.50 12.00 0.18
C TYR A 12 -4.47 11.08 -0.49
N THR A 13 -4.24 9.91 0.09
CA THR A 13 -3.70 8.77 -0.64
C THR A 13 -4.86 7.90 -1.08
N VAL A 14 -4.90 7.54 -2.36
CA VAL A 14 -5.85 6.58 -2.91
C VAL A 14 -5.09 5.39 -3.50
N VAL A 15 -5.58 4.18 -3.27
CA VAL A 15 -5.10 2.97 -3.94
C VAL A 15 -6.08 2.52 -5.00
N LEU A 16 -5.56 2.31 -6.20
CA LEU A 16 -6.25 1.67 -7.32
C LEU A 16 -5.62 0.31 -7.58
N ALA A 17 -6.43 -0.65 -8.02
CA ALA A 17 -5.94 -1.85 -8.66
C ALA A 17 -6.33 -1.82 -10.13
N ASP A 18 -5.39 -2.19 -10.96
CA ASP A 18 -5.55 -2.41 -12.39
C ASP A 18 -4.90 -3.75 -12.74
N GLY A 19 -5.70 -4.80 -12.86
CA GLY A 19 -5.21 -6.17 -12.98
C GLY A 19 -4.32 -6.58 -11.80
N SER A 20 -3.04 -6.81 -12.08
CA SER A 20 -2.00 -7.16 -11.09
C SER A 20 -1.27 -5.95 -10.50
N VAL A 21 -1.55 -4.73 -10.98
CA VAL A 21 -0.83 -3.52 -10.57
C VAL A 21 -1.58 -2.82 -9.44
N VAL A 22 -0.90 -2.61 -8.31
CA VAL A 22 -1.34 -1.70 -7.26
C VAL A 22 -0.77 -0.32 -7.56
N ARG A 23 -1.63 0.68 -7.76
CA ARG A 23 -1.24 2.07 -8.03
C ARG A 23 -1.67 2.98 -6.89
N LEU A 24 -0.73 3.73 -6.33
CA LEU A 24 -1.01 4.80 -5.37
C LEU A 24 -1.14 6.14 -6.10
N LEU A 25 -2.15 6.90 -5.72
CA LEU A 25 -2.33 8.29 -6.12
C LEU A 25 -2.22 9.17 -4.87
N ARG A 26 -1.45 10.24 -4.97
CA ARG A 26 -1.56 11.38 -4.05
C ARG A 26 -2.45 12.42 -4.69
N ILE A 27 -3.47 12.87 -3.96
CA ILE A 27 -4.48 13.82 -4.44
C ILE A 27 -4.54 14.98 -3.47
N ASP A 28 -4.66 16.21 -3.96
CA ASP A 28 -4.88 17.38 -3.10
C ASP A 28 -6.33 17.47 -2.60
N ALA A 29 -6.59 18.45 -1.71
CA ALA A 29 -7.90 18.68 -1.13
C ALA A 29 -8.98 19.06 -2.17
N ARG A 30 -8.61 19.42 -3.40
CA ARG A 30 -9.52 19.77 -4.51
C ARG A 30 -9.72 18.62 -5.48
N GLY A 31 -9.16 17.44 -5.21
CA GLY A 31 -9.28 16.27 -6.09
C GLY A 31 -8.25 16.25 -7.22
N LYS A 32 -7.28 17.17 -7.28
CA LYS A 32 -6.23 17.15 -8.30
C LYS A 32 -5.20 16.09 -7.95
N VAL A 33 -4.91 15.21 -8.91
CA VAL A 33 -3.84 14.22 -8.77
C VAL A 33 -2.48 14.93 -8.76
N LEU A 34 -1.77 14.86 -7.65
CA LEU A 34 -0.41 15.38 -7.49
C LEU A 34 0.63 14.44 -8.09
N LYS A 35 0.46 13.12 -7.88
CA LYS A 35 1.36 12.10 -8.44
C LYS A 35 0.70 10.73 -8.49
N LYS A 36 1.14 9.90 -9.44
CA LYS A 36 0.85 8.48 -9.53
C LYS A 36 2.13 7.68 -9.25
N SER A 37 2.03 6.58 -8.50
CA SER A 37 3.15 5.69 -8.23
C SER A 37 2.68 4.24 -8.27
N ASP A 38 3.28 3.45 -9.15
CA ASP A 38 3.04 2.02 -9.19
C ASP A 38 3.82 1.38 -8.05
N PHE A 39 3.11 0.61 -7.22
CA PHE A 39 3.72 -0.15 -6.16
C PHE A 39 4.26 -1.45 -6.75
N ARG A 40 5.56 -1.68 -6.52
CA ARG A 40 6.24 -2.92 -6.87
C ARG A 40 6.81 -3.54 -5.60
N ASP A 41 6.52 -4.82 -5.38
CA ASP A 41 7.22 -5.57 -4.33
C ASP A 41 8.61 -5.98 -4.86
N PRO A 42 9.73 -5.56 -4.24
CA PRO A 42 11.05 -6.00 -4.67
C PRO A 42 11.27 -7.51 -4.49
N ARG A 43 10.42 -8.22 -3.72
CA ARG A 43 10.45 -9.69 -3.64
C ARG A 43 9.82 -10.38 -4.85
N GLY A 44 9.26 -9.59 -5.79
CA GLY A 44 8.59 -10.06 -7.00
C GLY A 44 7.07 -9.92 -6.92
N ASP A 45 6.44 -9.62 -8.06
CA ASP A 45 5.00 -9.42 -8.18
C ASP A 45 4.16 -10.69 -7.90
N SER A 46 4.80 -11.87 -7.83
CA SER A 46 4.13 -13.14 -7.50
C SER A 46 3.56 -13.19 -6.08
N ALA A 47 4.00 -12.27 -5.22
CA ALA A 47 3.43 -12.09 -3.88
C ALA A 47 2.16 -11.25 -3.89
N LEU A 48 1.66 -10.76 -5.03
CA LEU A 48 0.38 -10.08 -5.12
C LEU A 48 -0.67 -11.06 -5.65
N SER A 49 -1.71 -11.31 -4.87
CA SER A 49 -2.78 -12.21 -5.31
C SER A 49 -3.34 -11.68 -6.63
N SER A 50 -3.54 -12.57 -7.62
CA SER A 50 -4.08 -12.25 -8.95
C SER A 50 -5.50 -11.65 -8.95
N ARG A 51 -6.07 -11.43 -7.76
CA ARG A 51 -7.39 -10.84 -7.53
C ARG A 51 -7.29 -9.76 -6.46
N LEU A 52 -6.74 -8.60 -6.83
CA LEU A 52 -6.81 -7.38 -6.04
C LEU A 52 -8.27 -6.89 -5.96
N ARG A 53 -9.05 -7.45 -5.05
CA ARG A 53 -10.45 -7.10 -4.79
C ARG A 53 -10.54 -5.95 -3.78
N GLN A 54 -11.74 -5.38 -3.64
CA GLN A 54 -12.06 -4.45 -2.56
C GLN A 54 -11.71 -5.10 -1.20
N GLY A 55 -10.96 -4.39 -0.35
CA GLY A 55 -10.47 -4.92 0.93
C GLY A 55 -9.17 -5.73 0.85
N ALA A 56 -8.58 -5.97 -0.33
CA ALA A 56 -7.25 -6.58 -0.45
C ALA A 56 -6.13 -5.63 0.03
N VAL A 57 -6.41 -4.33 0.05
CA VAL A 57 -5.52 -3.28 0.56
C VAL A 57 -6.21 -2.49 1.66
N ARG A 58 -5.47 -2.17 2.71
CA ARG A 58 -5.82 -1.20 3.73
C ARG A 58 -4.75 -0.13 3.86
N LEU A 59 -5.17 1.13 3.99
CA LEU A 59 -4.32 2.28 4.20
C LEU A 59 -4.54 2.88 5.58
N ARG A 60 -3.45 3.36 6.18
CA ARG A 60 -3.50 4.20 7.38
C ARG A 60 -2.47 5.31 7.27
N ALA A 61 -2.89 6.55 7.38
CA ALA A 61 -1.99 7.68 7.50
C ALA A 61 -1.34 7.68 8.90
N ILE A 62 -0.06 8.04 8.94
CA ILE A 62 0.64 8.35 10.20
C ILE A 62 1.53 9.56 9.87
N GLY A 63 1.11 10.75 10.28
CA GLY A 63 1.61 11.99 9.70
C GLY A 63 1.33 12.04 8.19
N GLU A 64 2.31 12.51 7.42
CA GLU A 64 2.22 12.59 5.94
C GLU A 64 2.64 11.30 5.22
N ALA A 65 3.10 10.30 5.97
CA ALA A 65 3.45 8.99 5.43
C ALA A 65 2.30 8.00 5.63
N VAL A 66 2.23 7.00 4.76
CA VAL A 66 1.15 6.00 4.76
C VAL A 66 1.70 4.62 5.08
N THR A 67 0.99 3.89 5.93
CA THR A 67 1.17 2.45 6.09
C THR A 67 0.14 1.76 5.21
N MET A 68 0.61 0.88 4.33
CA MET A 68 -0.21 0.07 3.45
C MET A 68 -0.09 -1.39 3.87
N VAL A 69 -1.24 -2.02 4.11
CA VAL A 69 -1.38 -3.45 4.38
C VAL A 69 -2.02 -4.07 3.15
N LEU A 70 -1.39 -5.08 2.60
CA LEU A 70 -1.78 -5.71 1.34
C LEU A 70 -1.80 -7.22 1.52
N ARG A 71 -2.94 -7.84 1.21
CA ARG A 71 -3.05 -9.29 1.20
C ARG A 71 -2.21 -9.82 0.03
N ALA A 72 -1.13 -10.50 0.37
CA ALA A 72 -0.16 -11.00 -0.59
C ALA A 72 -0.68 -12.29 -1.27
N ASN A 73 -1.09 -13.26 -0.46
CA ASN A 73 -1.78 -14.47 -0.94
C ASN A 73 -2.80 -14.92 0.13
N ALA A 74 -3.28 -16.16 0.06
CA ALA A 74 -4.25 -16.68 1.03
C ALA A 74 -3.72 -16.68 2.49
N GLU A 75 -2.39 -16.76 2.67
CA GLU A 75 -1.75 -17.01 3.96
C GLU A 75 -0.77 -15.90 4.36
N ALA A 76 -0.57 -14.88 3.54
CA ALA A 76 0.42 -13.84 3.81
C ALA A 76 -0.13 -12.44 3.57
N VAL A 77 0.35 -11.52 4.40
CA VAL A 77 0.04 -10.09 4.35
C VAL A 77 1.35 -9.32 4.34
N MET A 78 1.53 -8.44 3.35
CA MET A 78 2.61 -7.48 3.36
C MET A 78 2.16 -6.21 4.08
N VAL A 79 2.95 -5.76 5.03
CA VAL A 79 2.82 -4.43 5.64
C VAL A 79 3.99 -3.60 5.18
N CYS A 80 3.73 -2.42 4.63
CA CYS A 80 4.78 -1.52 4.20
C CYS A 80 4.49 -0.08 4.60
N ARG A 81 5.56 0.66 4.85
CA ARG A 81 5.51 2.09 5.17
C ARG A 81 6.06 2.86 3.99
N LEU A 82 5.30 3.84 3.52
CA LEU A 82 5.62 4.64 2.35
C LEU A 82 5.65 6.12 2.73
N SER A 83 6.70 6.83 2.29
CA SER A 83 6.79 8.29 2.37
C SER A 83 6.51 8.88 1.00
N PHE A 84 5.74 9.97 0.96
CA PHE A 84 5.47 10.70 -0.28
C PHE A 84 6.43 11.89 -0.45
N CYS A 85 6.92 12.10 -1.67
CA CYS A 85 7.59 13.32 -2.09
C CYS A 85 7.12 13.68 -3.51
N LEU A 86 6.83 14.96 -3.77
CA LEU A 86 6.28 15.38 -5.06
C LEU A 86 7.19 15.02 -6.26
N ALA A 87 8.51 15.13 -6.08
CA ALA A 87 9.48 14.83 -7.14
C ALA A 87 9.47 13.34 -7.54
N ARG A 88 9.47 12.44 -6.54
CA ARG A 88 9.70 10.99 -6.74
C ARG A 88 8.47 10.11 -6.55
N GLY A 89 7.36 10.66 -6.04
CA GLY A 89 6.19 9.89 -5.65
C GLY A 89 6.38 9.15 -4.33
N TYR A 90 5.73 7.99 -4.20
CA TYR A 90 5.87 7.16 -3.00
C TYR A 90 7.19 6.39 -3.02
N ARG A 91 7.94 6.51 -1.93
CA ARG A 91 9.12 5.68 -1.64
C ARG A 91 8.81 4.75 -0.48
N LYS A 92 9.19 3.48 -0.61
CA LYS A 92 9.16 2.54 0.49
C LYS A 92 10.22 2.87 1.55
N LEU A 93 9.80 3.03 2.79
CA LEU A 93 10.69 3.17 3.95
C LEU A 93 11.05 1.81 4.53
N TRP A 94 10.05 0.94 4.72
CA TRP A 94 10.24 -0.44 5.14
C TRP A 94 9.08 -1.33 4.66
N SER A 95 9.29 -2.64 4.66
CA SER A 95 8.24 -3.64 4.47
C SER A 95 8.52 -4.88 5.31
N SER A 96 7.46 -5.50 5.82
CA SER A 96 7.48 -6.82 6.45
C SER A 96 6.43 -7.71 5.80
N LEU A 97 6.74 -8.99 5.66
CA LEU A 97 5.80 -10.02 5.23
C LEU A 97 5.39 -10.83 6.44
N VAL A 98 4.11 -10.83 6.74
CA VAL A 98 3.51 -11.52 7.88
C VAL A 98 2.75 -12.73 7.37
N THR A 99 3.10 -13.91 7.86
CA THR A 99 2.36 -15.17 7.60
C THR A 99 1.72 -15.59 8.93
N PRO A 100 0.40 -15.44 9.12
CA PRO A 100 -0.26 -15.87 10.34
C PRO A 100 -0.03 -17.37 10.56
N GLY A 101 0.36 -17.78 11.77
CA GLY A 101 0.49 -19.20 12.14
C GLY A 101 1.88 -19.84 12.05
N ARG A 102 2.93 -19.12 11.63
CA ARG A 102 4.32 -19.66 11.61
C ARG A 102 5.18 -19.37 12.85
N HIS A 103 4.57 -18.97 13.97
CA HIS A 103 5.26 -19.02 15.25
C HIS A 103 5.16 -20.46 15.80
N ARG A 104 6.11 -21.33 15.44
CA ARG A 104 6.44 -22.45 16.33
C ARG A 104 7.09 -21.82 17.56
N VAL A 105 6.38 -21.82 18.68
CA VAL A 105 7.00 -21.67 19.99
C VAL A 105 7.95 -22.86 20.11
N ALA A 106 9.26 -22.61 20.14
CA ALA A 106 10.20 -23.61 20.59
C ALA A 106 9.89 -23.84 22.08
N ALA A 107 9.34 -25.00 22.40
CA ALA A 107 9.29 -25.53 23.75
C ALA A 107 10.68 -26.09 24.10
#